data_AF-A0A6N8NL10-F1
#
_entry.id   AF-A0A6N8NL10-F1
#
_cell.length_a   1.000
_cell.length_b   1.000
_cell.length_c   1.000
_cell.angle_alpha   90.00
_cell.angle_beta   90.00
_cell.angle_gamma   90.00
#
_symmetry.space_group_name_H-M   'P 1'
#
loop_
_entity.id
_entity.type
_entity.pdbx_description
1 polymer ?
#
loop_
_entity_poly.entity_id
_entity_poly.type
_entity_poly.pdbx_seq_one_letter_code
_entity_poly.pdbx_strand_id
1 'polypeptide(L)'
;MTDNTRLRIAMQKSGRLSDDSRELLARCGIKINLHTQRLIAMAENMPIDILRVRDDDIPGLVMDGVVDLGIIGENVLEEELLNRRAQGEDPRYFTLRRLDFGGCRLSLATPVDEAWDGPLSLNGKRIATSYPHLLKRYLDQKGISFKSC
;
A
#
# COMPACT_ATOMS: atom_id res chain seq x y z
N MET A 1 14.20 -23.31 -3.62
CA MET A 1 13.53 -23.36 -2.30
C MET A 1 14.44 -22.62 -1.34
N THR A 2 14.14 -21.37 -1.00
CA THR A 2 14.90 -20.66 0.02
C THR A 2 14.57 -21.29 1.36
N ASP A 3 15.56 -21.90 2.02
CA ASP A 3 15.49 -22.31 3.42
C ASP A 3 15.15 -21.08 4.27
N ASN A 4 13.86 -20.84 4.52
CA ASN A 4 13.42 -19.67 5.25
C ASN A 4 12.90 -20.10 6.62
N THR A 5 13.84 -20.35 7.52
CA THR A 5 13.55 -20.62 8.95
C THR A 5 13.01 -19.40 9.69
N ARG A 6 12.85 -18.25 9.00
CA ARG A 6 12.44 -16.97 9.57
C ARG A 6 11.29 -16.35 8.78
N LEU A 7 10.28 -15.84 9.49
CA LEU A 7 9.16 -15.12 8.93
C LEU A 7 9.60 -13.71 8.50
N ARG A 8 9.40 -13.35 7.24
CA ARG A 8 9.75 -12.04 6.69
C ARG A 8 8.52 -11.15 6.64
N ILE A 9 8.60 -10.00 7.29
CA ILE A 9 7.51 -9.01 7.33
C ILE A 9 8.02 -7.71 6.72
N ALA A 10 7.36 -7.23 5.67
CA ALA A 10 7.62 -5.90 5.12
C ALA A 10 6.78 -4.83 5.84
N MET A 11 7.41 -3.70 6.11
CA MET A 11 6.73 -2.51 6.63
C MET A 11 7.35 -1.24 6.06
N GLN A 12 6.59 -0.15 6.09
CA GLN A 12 7.04 1.15 5.62
C GLN A 12 8.26 1.64 6.45
N LYS A 13 9.32 2.08 5.76
CA LYS A 13 10.57 2.52 6.38
C LYS A 13 10.40 3.79 7.23
N SER A 14 9.53 4.70 6.81
CA SER A 14 9.31 6.03 7.38
C SER A 14 7.92 6.55 7.04
N GLY A 15 7.36 7.45 7.86
CA GLY A 15 6.04 8.04 7.64
C GLY A 15 4.99 7.46 8.58
N ARG A 16 3.73 7.89 8.39
CA ARG A 16 2.63 7.67 9.35
C ARG A 16 2.43 6.20 9.73
N LEU A 17 2.43 5.27 8.76
CA LEU A 17 2.22 3.85 9.05
C LEU A 17 3.43 3.20 9.75
N SER A 18 4.62 3.80 9.65
CA SER A 18 5.84 3.20 10.20
C SER A 18 5.78 3.14 11.72
N ASP A 19 5.42 4.26 12.37
CA ASP A 19 5.41 4.34 13.83
C ASP A 19 4.32 3.44 14.43
N ASP A 20 3.11 3.46 13.87
CA ASP A 20 2.01 2.58 14.30
C ASP A 20 2.35 1.09 14.11
N SER A 21 3.02 0.73 13.00
CA SER A 21 3.46 -0.64 12.74
C SER A 21 4.51 -1.09 13.75
N ARG A 22 5.45 -0.20 14.12
CA ARG A 22 6.47 -0.51 15.14
C ARG A 22 5.82 -0.77 16.49
N GLU A 23 4.87 0.08 16.87
CA GLU A 23 4.13 -0.05 18.12
C GLU A 23 3.31 -1.36 18.14
N LEU A 24 2.66 -1.72 17.03
CA LEU A 24 1.97 -3.00 16.90
C LEU A 24 2.92 -4.19 17.14
N LEU A 25 4.06 -4.21 16.46
CA LEU A 25 5.04 -5.30 16.59
C LEU A 25 5.60 -5.38 18.03
N ALA A 26 5.85 -4.22 18.66
CA ALA A 26 6.29 -4.15 20.05
C ALA A 26 5.22 -4.70 21.02
N ARG A 27 3.94 -4.37 20.80
CA ARG A 27 2.81 -4.92 21.57
C ARG A 27 2.60 -6.42 21.36
N CYS A 28 2.95 -6.93 20.19
CA CYS A 28 3.03 -8.38 19.94
C CYS A 28 4.24 -9.04 20.65
N GLY A 29 5.07 -8.28 21.36
CA GLY A 29 6.24 -8.77 22.09
C GLY A 29 7.46 -9.00 21.22
N ILE A 30 7.48 -8.52 19.98
CA ILE A 30 8.60 -8.68 19.05
C ILE A 30 9.66 -7.62 19.37
N LYS A 31 10.83 -8.05 19.85
CA LYS A 31 11.95 -7.19 20.20
C LYS A 31 12.82 -6.96 18.98
N ILE A 32 12.74 -5.76 18.40
CA ILE A 32 13.47 -5.41 17.19
C ILE A 32 14.36 -4.20 17.49
N ASN A 33 15.66 -4.34 17.25
CA ASN A 33 16.56 -3.21 17.28
C ASN A 33 16.57 -2.52 15.91
N LEU A 34 15.73 -1.48 15.79
CA LEU A 34 15.58 -0.67 14.59
C LEU A 34 16.63 0.45 14.55
N HIS A 35 17.92 0.12 14.52
CA HIS A 35 18.95 1.11 14.19
C HIS A 35 18.69 1.66 12.77
N THR A 36 18.74 2.98 12.64
CA THR A 36 18.04 3.76 11.61
C THR A 36 18.51 3.55 10.17
N GLN A 37 19.61 2.86 9.92
CA GLN A 37 20.22 2.73 8.58
C GLN A 37 20.09 1.36 7.91
N ARG A 38 19.71 0.30 8.63
CA ARG A 38 19.60 -1.04 8.02
C ARG A 38 18.23 -1.25 7.38
N LEU A 39 18.24 -1.80 6.17
CA LEU A 39 17.03 -2.20 5.42
C LEU A 39 16.34 -3.41 6.05
N ILE A 40 17.11 -4.29 6.69
CA ILE A 40 16.61 -5.48 7.38
C ILE A 40 16.92 -5.34 8.87
N ALA A 41 15.88 -5.50 9.69
CA ALA A 41 15.99 -5.54 11.14
C ALA A 41 15.54 -6.91 11.65
N MET A 42 16.44 -7.61 12.34
CA MET A 42 16.18 -8.95 12.86
C MET A 42 15.57 -8.84 14.26
N ALA A 43 14.51 -9.61 14.52
CA ALA A 43 13.99 -9.75 15.87
C ALA A 43 14.98 -10.56 16.74
N GLU A 44 15.21 -10.10 17.96
CA GLU A 44 16.16 -10.69 18.90
C GLU A 44 15.59 -11.91 19.64
N ASN A 45 14.26 -12.00 19.73
CA ASN A 45 13.56 -13.00 20.54
C ASN A 45 12.66 -13.96 19.75
N MET A 46 12.58 -13.81 18.43
CA MET A 46 11.72 -14.62 17.55
C MET A 46 12.38 -14.80 16.18
N PRO A 47 12.06 -15.87 15.42
CA PRO A 47 12.56 -16.06 14.07
C PRO A 47 11.83 -15.16 13.07
N ILE A 48 11.98 -13.84 13.22
CA ILE A 48 11.28 -12.82 12.41
C ILE A 48 12.29 -11.81 11.88
N ASP A 49 12.19 -11.50 10.59
CA ASP A 49 12.96 -10.45 9.92
C ASP A 49 12.02 -9.37 9.39
N ILE A 50 12.31 -8.11 9.74
CA ILE A 50 11.54 -6.95 9.32
C ILE A 50 12.27 -6.25 8.18
N LEU A 51 11.66 -6.26 7.00
CA LEU A 51 12.12 -5.53 5.83
C LEU A 51 11.49 -4.13 5.84
N ARG A 52 12.33 -3.10 5.86
CA ARG A 52 11.92 -1.69 5.88
C ARG A 52 12.07 -1.11 4.47
N VAL A 53 10.96 -1.01 3.76
CA VAL A 53 10.92 -0.61 2.35
C VAL A 53 10.03 0.61 2.16
N ARG A 54 9.92 1.12 0.92
CA ARG A 54 8.89 2.11 0.60
C ARG A 54 7.54 1.42 0.56
N ASP A 55 6.47 2.18 0.79
CA ASP A 55 5.11 1.66 0.86
C ASP A 55 4.63 1.11 -0.48
N ASP A 56 5.00 1.74 -1.59
CA ASP A 56 4.71 1.31 -2.97
C ASP A 56 5.35 -0.03 -3.34
N ASP A 57 6.50 -0.39 -2.74
CA ASP A 57 7.17 -1.67 -2.98
C ASP A 57 6.49 -2.85 -2.25
N ILE A 58 5.80 -2.61 -1.12
CA ILE A 58 5.33 -3.69 -0.24
C ILE A 58 4.35 -4.67 -0.92
N PRO A 59 3.31 -4.22 -1.64
CA PRO A 59 2.36 -5.13 -2.27
C PRO A 59 3.06 -6.09 -3.23
N GLY A 60 3.99 -5.58 -4.05
CA GLY A 60 4.75 -6.41 -4.98
C GLY A 60 5.59 -7.47 -4.27
N LEU A 61 6.31 -7.09 -3.21
CA LEU A 61 7.09 -8.05 -2.41
C LEU A 61 6.24 -9.17 -1.81
N VAL A 62 5.01 -8.88 -1.41
CA VAL A 62 4.06 -9.89 -0.90
C VAL A 62 3.55 -10.78 -2.04
N MET A 63 3.10 -10.18 -3.15
CA MET A 63 2.54 -10.90 -4.30
C MET A 63 3.57 -11.81 -4.98
N ASP A 64 4.84 -11.38 -4.99
CA ASP A 64 5.96 -12.11 -5.58
C ASP A 64 6.59 -13.14 -4.60
N GLY A 65 6.08 -13.23 -3.36
CA GLY A 65 6.57 -14.16 -2.35
C GLY A 65 7.98 -13.86 -1.84
N VAL A 66 8.46 -12.61 -1.99
CA VAL A 66 9.75 -12.16 -1.47
C VAL A 66 9.71 -12.02 0.06
N VAL A 67 8.55 -11.58 0.57
CA VAL A 67 8.21 -11.56 1.98
C VAL A 67 6.96 -12.39 2.24
N ASP A 68 6.83 -12.88 3.47
CA ASP A 68 5.67 -13.69 3.87
C ASP A 68 4.48 -12.80 4.23
N LEU A 69 4.72 -11.63 4.85
CA LEU A 69 3.70 -10.69 5.31
C LEU A 69 4.07 -9.25 4.95
N GLY A 70 3.06 -8.37 4.85
CA GLY A 70 3.24 -6.94 4.68
C GLY A 70 2.20 -6.13 5.48
N ILE A 71 2.62 -5.02 6.08
CA ILE A 71 1.71 -3.99 6.63
C ILE A 71 1.59 -2.86 5.61
N ILE A 72 0.41 -2.69 5.03
CA ILE A 72 0.19 -1.90 3.81
C ILE A 72 -1.10 -1.06 3.95
N GLY A 73 -1.11 0.14 3.37
CA GLY A 73 -2.35 0.90 3.17
C GLY A 73 -3.19 0.31 2.03
N GLU A 74 -4.52 0.20 2.22
CA GLU A 74 -5.42 -0.38 1.22
C GLU A 74 -5.38 0.36 -0.12
N ASN A 75 -5.16 1.66 -0.12
CA ASN A 75 -4.99 2.47 -1.32
C ASN A 75 -3.83 1.98 -2.20
N VAL A 76 -2.67 1.68 -1.60
CA VAL A 76 -1.49 1.22 -2.34
C VAL A 76 -1.69 -0.21 -2.81
N LEU A 77 -2.25 -1.07 -1.94
CA LEU A 77 -2.53 -2.47 -2.26
C LEU A 77 -3.50 -2.59 -3.45
N GLU A 78 -4.59 -1.85 -3.44
CA GLU A 78 -5.59 -1.91 -4.51
C GLU A 78 -5.08 -1.32 -5.82
N GLU A 79 -4.30 -0.25 -5.76
CA GLU A 79 -3.70 0.35 -6.96
C GLU A 79 -2.76 -0.64 -7.66
N GLU A 80 -1.85 -1.26 -6.91
CA GLU A 80 -0.90 -2.23 -7.47
C GLU A 80 -1.59 -3.50 -7.97
N LEU A 81 -2.62 -3.97 -7.26
CA LEU A 81 -3.47 -5.07 -7.73
C LEU A 81 -4.11 -4.77 -9.09
N LEU A 82 -4.66 -3.57 -9.28
CA LEU A 82 -5.27 -3.17 -10.54
C LEU A 82 -4.23 -2.97 -11.65
N ASN A 83 -3.07 -2.41 -11.31
CA ASN A 83 -1.94 -2.23 -12.22
C ASN A 83 -1.48 -3.58 -12.80
N ARG A 84 -1.14 -4.54 -11.94
CA ARG A 84 -0.71 -5.89 -12.37
C ARG A 84 -1.78 -6.62 -13.18
N ARG A 85 -3.06 -6.54 -12.78
CA ARG A 85 -4.17 -7.09 -13.56
C ARG A 85 -4.30 -6.44 -14.94
N ALA A 86 -4.08 -5.14 -15.05
CA ALA A 86 -4.08 -4.44 -16.34
C ALA A 86 -2.91 -4.87 -17.24
N GLN A 87 -1.81 -5.36 -16.65
CA GLN A 87 -0.67 -5.95 -17.35
C GLN A 87 -0.87 -7.44 -17.70
N GLY A 88 -2.02 -8.04 -17.33
CA GLY A 88 -2.33 -9.44 -17.60
C GLY A 88 -1.80 -10.43 -16.55
N GLU A 89 -1.30 -9.95 -15.42
CA GLU A 89 -0.90 -10.80 -14.30
C GLU A 89 -2.11 -11.26 -13.46
N ASP A 90 -1.93 -12.35 -12.71
CA ASP A 90 -2.86 -12.84 -11.67
C ASP A 90 -2.21 -12.74 -10.28
N PRO A 91 -2.04 -11.51 -9.74
CA PRO A 91 -1.42 -11.31 -8.44
C PRO A 91 -2.29 -11.92 -7.33
N ARG A 92 -1.64 -12.68 -6.44
CA ARG A 92 -2.30 -13.35 -5.32
C ARG A 92 -1.78 -12.83 -3.98
N TYR A 93 -2.72 -12.53 -3.09
CA TYR A 93 -2.44 -12.17 -1.70
C TYR A 93 -3.64 -12.60 -0.84
N PHE A 94 -3.44 -12.62 0.48
CA PHE A 94 -4.51 -12.90 1.43
C PHE A 94 -4.52 -11.84 2.53
N THR A 95 -5.67 -11.20 2.75
CA THR A 95 -5.84 -10.23 3.84
C THR A 95 -6.04 -10.98 5.16
N LEU A 96 -5.05 -10.91 6.05
CA LEU A 96 -5.16 -11.52 7.38
C LEU A 96 -6.07 -10.73 8.31
N ARG A 97 -5.90 -9.40 8.37
CA ARG A 97 -6.64 -8.52 9.27
C ARG A 97 -6.51 -7.06 8.82
N ARG A 98 -7.58 -6.29 9.03
CA ARG A 98 -7.56 -4.83 9.01
C ARG A 98 -7.13 -4.31 10.38
N LEU A 99 -6.19 -3.38 10.39
CA LEU A 99 -5.63 -2.79 11.60
C LEU A 99 -6.35 -1.47 11.91
N ASP A 100 -6.49 -1.13 13.19
CA ASP A 100 -7.25 0.04 13.65
C ASP A 100 -6.46 1.37 13.55
N PHE A 101 -5.51 1.46 12.62
CA PHE A 101 -4.70 2.64 12.36
C PHE A 101 -4.53 2.88 10.86
N GLY A 102 -3.98 4.03 10.48
CA GLY A 102 -3.74 4.34 9.08
C GLY A 102 -4.98 4.79 8.29
N GLY A 103 -6.08 5.14 8.97
CA GLY A 103 -7.30 5.61 8.33
C GLY A 103 -7.08 6.80 7.38
N CYS A 104 -7.66 6.70 6.19
CA CYS A 104 -7.68 7.77 5.18
C CYS A 104 -8.88 7.59 4.24
N ARG A 105 -9.13 8.59 3.39
CA ARG A 105 -10.10 8.53 2.31
C ARG A 105 -9.49 9.08 1.03
N LEU A 106 -9.53 8.29 -0.04
CA LEU A 106 -9.20 8.78 -1.37
C LEU A 106 -10.34 9.70 -1.85
N SER A 107 -10.01 10.95 -2.18
CA SER A 107 -10.99 11.99 -2.53
C SER A 107 -10.57 12.72 -3.81
N LEU A 108 -11.56 13.22 -4.54
CA LEU A 108 -11.36 14.13 -5.67
C LEU A 108 -11.31 15.56 -5.15
N ALA A 109 -10.45 16.39 -5.73
CA ALA A 109 -10.33 17.80 -5.41
C ALA A 109 -10.29 18.62 -6.70
N THR A 110 -10.99 19.76 -6.70
CA THR A 110 -11.00 20.76 -7.76
C THR A 110 -10.61 22.12 -7.18
N PRO A 111 -10.21 23.10 -8.00
CA PRO A 111 -10.06 24.49 -7.55
C PRO A 111 -11.33 24.98 -6.85
N VAL A 112 -11.17 25.84 -5.83
CA VAL A 112 -12.29 26.35 -5.02
C VAL A 112 -13.32 27.11 -5.86
N ASP A 113 -12.86 27.84 -6.88
CA ASP A 113 -13.71 28.66 -7.74
C ASP A 113 -14.32 27.88 -8.91
N GLU A 114 -14.10 26.56 -8.98
CA GLU A 114 -14.65 25.71 -10.03
C GLU A 114 -15.99 25.12 -9.58
N ALA A 115 -17.03 25.27 -10.42
CA ALA A 115 -18.32 24.68 -10.15
C ALA A 115 -18.21 23.15 -10.07
N TRP A 116 -18.64 22.58 -8.95
CA TRP A 116 -18.66 21.15 -8.69
C TRP A 116 -20.10 20.64 -8.60
N ASP A 117 -20.54 19.91 -9.63
CA ASP A 117 -21.85 19.24 -9.68
C ASP A 117 -21.69 17.71 -9.57
N GLY A 118 -20.65 17.29 -8.83
CA GLY A 118 -20.28 15.89 -8.69
C GLY A 118 -19.33 15.39 -9.78
N PRO A 119 -19.12 14.05 -9.85
CA PRO A 119 -18.10 13.46 -10.71
C PRO A 119 -18.24 13.78 -12.21
N LEU A 120 -19.46 14.01 -12.72
CA LEU A 120 -19.68 14.34 -14.13
C LEU A 120 -18.94 15.62 -14.56
N SER A 121 -18.70 16.56 -13.63
CA SER A 121 -17.89 17.75 -13.87
C SER A 121 -16.46 17.42 -14.31
N LEU A 122 -15.98 16.20 -14.09
CA LEU A 122 -14.65 15.74 -14.48
C LEU A 122 -14.58 15.16 -15.91
N ASN A 123 -15.70 15.08 -16.63
CA ASN A 123 -15.70 14.44 -17.95
C ASN A 123 -14.78 15.14 -18.95
N GLY A 124 -13.85 14.38 -19.53
CA GLY A 124 -12.82 14.84 -20.46
C GLY A 124 -11.71 15.68 -19.81
N LYS A 125 -11.75 15.94 -18.50
CA LYS A 125 -10.72 16.71 -17.79
C LYS A 125 -9.43 15.91 -17.63
N ARG A 126 -8.33 16.64 -17.49
CA ARG A 126 -7.04 16.06 -17.10
C ARG A 126 -6.97 15.98 -15.57
N ILE A 127 -6.64 14.82 -15.04
CA ILE A 127 -6.59 14.58 -13.59
C ILE A 127 -5.20 14.07 -13.21
N ALA A 128 -4.52 14.80 -12.32
CA ALA A 128 -3.27 14.37 -11.73
C ALA A 128 -3.56 13.46 -10.52
N THR A 129 -2.98 12.26 -10.51
CA THR A 129 -3.12 11.32 -9.39
C THR A 129 -1.94 10.34 -9.40
N SER A 130 -1.53 9.89 -8.22
CA SER A 130 -0.66 8.72 -8.06
C SER A 130 -1.44 7.39 -8.08
N TYR A 131 -2.76 7.45 -8.19
CA TYR A 131 -3.67 6.29 -8.21
C TYR A 131 -4.51 6.24 -9.50
N PRO A 132 -3.87 6.16 -10.69
CA PRO A 132 -4.57 6.19 -11.97
C PRO A 132 -5.55 5.03 -12.16
N HIS A 133 -5.24 3.82 -11.69
CA HIS A 133 -6.12 2.65 -11.86
C HIS A 133 -7.34 2.71 -10.95
N LEU A 134 -7.17 3.13 -9.69
CA LEU A 134 -8.29 3.38 -8.78
C LEU A 134 -9.20 4.49 -9.30
N LEU A 135 -8.62 5.60 -9.80
CA LEU A 135 -9.38 6.68 -10.42
C LEU A 135 -10.15 6.19 -11.65
N LYS A 136 -9.49 5.45 -12.53
CA LYS A 136 -10.10 4.86 -13.73
C LYS A 136 -11.27 3.96 -13.35
N ARG A 137 -11.08 3.03 -12.41
CA ARG A 137 -12.15 2.14 -11.93
C ARG A 137 -13.35 2.91 -11.39
N TYR A 138 -13.12 3.99 -10.63
CA TYR A 138 -14.18 4.84 -10.09
C TYR A 138 -14.95 5.60 -11.18
N LEU A 139 -14.25 6.17 -12.17
CA LEU A 139 -14.87 6.96 -13.25
C LEU A 139 -15.55 6.07 -14.30
N ASP A 140 -14.99 4.89 -14.60
CA ASP A 140 -15.59 3.90 -15.51
C ASP A 140 -16.97 3.45 -15.00
N GLN A 141 -17.11 3.21 -13.70
CA GLN A 141 -18.40 2.88 -13.06
C GLN A 141 -19.46 3.97 -13.22
N LYS A 142 -19.04 5.20 -13.55
CA LYS A 142 -19.90 6.37 -13.74
C LYS A 142 -20.01 6.79 -15.21
N GLY A 143 -19.36 6.07 -16.13
CA GLY A 143 -19.32 6.42 -17.55
C GLY A 143 -18.59 7.74 -17.84
N ILE A 144 -17.62 8.12 -17.01
CA ILE A 144 -16.89 9.39 -17.13
C ILE A 144 -15.52 9.13 -17.75
N SER A 145 -15.22 9.85 -18.83
CA SER A 145 -13.89 9.83 -19.45
C SER A 145 -12.96 10.85 -18.78
N PHE A 146 -11.66 10.57 -18.74
CA PHE A 146 -10.65 11.52 -18.26
C PHE A 146 -9.34 11.33 -19.03
N LYS A 147 -8.46 12.33 -18.93
CA LYS A 147 -7.08 12.25 -19.44
C LYS A 147 -6.14 12.10 -18.25
N SER A 148 -5.26 11.10 -18.28
CA SER A 148 -4.16 11.02 -17.32
C SER A 148 -3.17 12.18 -17.56
N CYS A 149 -2.52 12.62 -16.49
CA CYS A 149 -1.32 13.46 -16.60
C CYS A 149 -0.12 12.64 -17.09
#